data_AF-Q30YB1-F1
#
_entry.id   AF-Q30YB1-F1
#
_cell.length_a   1.000
_cell.length_b   1.000
_cell.length_c   1.000
_cell.angle_alpha   90.00
_cell.angle_beta   90.00
_cell.angle_gamma   90.00
#
_symmetry.space_group_name_H-M   'P 1'
#
loop_
_entity.id
_entity.type
_entity.pdbx_description
1 polymer ?
#
loop_
_entity_poly.entity_id
_entity_poly.type
_entity_poly.pdbx_seq_one_letter_code
_entity_poly.pdbx_strand_id
1 'polypeptide(L)'
;MFVLTEVLQHWMLKLAVDDTMQKALELVMTKTEHSEELSEHHERVIRQDHDFIRNLESVFRRGIAEGLFRSDLDPAVCAATFMALCSGLARLNINHPSELDMAKHCTMVSDIFFSGVKAPSTRSE
;
A
#
# COMPACT_ATOMS: atom_id res chain seq x y z
N MET A 1 10.15 -8.77 7.47
CA MET A 1 10.07 -8.59 6.00
C MET A 1 8.84 -9.29 5.41
N PHE A 2 8.64 -10.59 5.70
CA PHE A 2 7.48 -11.37 5.21
C PHE A 2 6.11 -10.68 5.39
N VAL A 3 5.85 -10.04 6.53
CA VAL A 3 4.53 -9.46 6.85
C VAL A 3 4.08 -8.35 5.89
N LEU A 4 4.93 -7.37 5.55
CA LEU A 4 4.50 -6.27 4.67
C LEU A 4 4.36 -6.73 3.21
N THR A 5 5.19 -7.69 2.79
CA THR A 5 5.07 -8.35 1.49
C THR A 5 3.74 -9.11 1.38
N GLU A 6 3.41 -9.91 2.39
CA GLU A 6 2.14 -10.64 2.46
C GLU A 6 0.94 -9.69 2.51
N VAL A 7 1.03 -8.58 3.25
CA VAL A 7 -0.05 -7.57 3.29
C VAL A 7 -0.30 -6.97 1.92
N LEU A 8 0.76 -6.57 1.19
CA LEU A 8 0.60 -6.00 -0.16
C LEU A 8 0.04 -7.03 -1.14
N GLN A 9 0.56 -8.27 -1.11
CA GLN A 9 0.06 -9.33 -1.97
C GLN A 9 -1.40 -9.68 -1.66
N HIS A 10 -1.76 -9.77 -0.38
CA HIS A 10 -3.14 -10.04 0.04
C HIS A 10 -4.07 -8.91 -0.37
N TRP A 11 -3.64 -7.65 -0.22
CA TRP A 11 -4.36 -6.47 -0.71
C TRP A 11 -4.63 -6.55 -2.21
N MET A 12 -3.61 -6.87 -3.02
CA MET A 12 -3.76 -7.00 -4.48
C MET A 12 -4.66 -8.17 -4.88
N LEU A 13 -4.53 -9.32 -4.21
CA LEU A 13 -5.38 -10.48 -4.47
C LEU A 13 -6.85 -10.18 -4.12
N LYS A 14 -7.09 -9.54 -2.97
CA LYS A 14 -8.40 -9.05 -2.57
C LYS A 14 -8.97 -8.09 -3.61
N LEU A 15 -8.19 -7.10 -4.05
CA LEU A 15 -8.58 -6.18 -5.12
C LEU A 15 -8.96 -6.90 -6.41
N ALA A 16 -8.33 -8.03 -6.74
CA ALA A 16 -8.58 -8.76 -7.98
C ALA A 16 -9.90 -9.55 -7.97
N VAL A 17 -10.34 -10.07 -6.82
CA VAL A 17 -11.42 -11.07 -6.75
C VAL A 17 -12.63 -10.65 -5.93
N ASP A 18 -12.50 -9.65 -5.06
CA ASP A 18 -13.57 -9.21 -4.16
C ASP A 18 -14.39 -8.08 -4.80
N ASP A 19 -15.46 -8.45 -5.50
CA ASP A 19 -16.36 -7.51 -6.19
C ASP A 19 -17.00 -6.48 -5.24
N THR A 20 -17.25 -6.85 -3.97
CA THR A 20 -17.80 -5.91 -2.98
C THR A 20 -16.77 -4.84 -2.64
N MET A 21 -15.53 -5.25 -2.42
CA MET A 21 -14.42 -4.32 -2.18
C MET A 21 -14.14 -3.43 -3.40
N GLN A 22 -14.14 -3.99 -4.62
CA GLN A 22 -13.96 -3.22 -5.85
C GLN A 22 -15.02 -2.13 -6.01
N LYS A 23 -16.30 -2.48 -5.84
CA LYS A 23 -17.42 -1.52 -5.92
C LYS A 23 -17.34 -0.44 -4.85
N ALA A 24 -16.97 -0.80 -3.62
CA ALA A 24 -16.80 0.16 -2.54
C ALA A 24 -15.67 1.16 -2.85
N LEU A 25 -14.53 0.67 -3.33
CA LEU A 25 -13.40 1.52 -3.71
C LEU A 25 -13.72 2.38 -4.93
N GLU A 26 -14.41 1.83 -5.94
CA GLU A 26 -14.87 2.60 -7.09
C GLU A 26 -15.78 3.75 -6.64
N LEU A 27 -16.73 3.47 -5.75
CA LEU A 27 -17.62 4.49 -5.21
C LEU A 27 -16.81 5.61 -4.54
N VAL A 28 -15.96 5.27 -3.59
CA VAL A 28 -15.16 6.24 -2.83
C VAL A 28 -14.16 7.01 -3.72
N MET A 29 -13.53 6.35 -4.69
CA MET A 29 -12.42 6.94 -5.47
C MET A 29 -12.86 7.69 -6.73
N THR A 30 -14.07 7.43 -7.24
CA THR A 30 -14.51 7.95 -8.55
C THR A 30 -15.94 8.49 -8.57
N LYS A 31 -16.84 8.04 -7.67
CA LYS A 31 -18.26 8.39 -7.72
C LYS A 31 -18.73 9.27 -6.57
N THR A 32 -17.89 9.50 -5.56
CA THR A 32 -18.21 10.40 -4.45
C THR A 32 -17.65 11.79 -4.74
N GLU A 33 -18.55 12.73 -5.01
CA GLU A 33 -18.21 14.14 -5.02
C GLU A 33 -18.00 14.65 -3.59
N HIS A 34 -17.05 15.57 -3.40
CA HIS A 34 -16.85 16.23 -2.12
C HIS A 34 -17.94 17.30 -1.92
N SER A 35 -19.09 16.90 -1.37
CA SER A 35 -20.12 17.82 -0.90
C SER A 35 -19.92 18.18 0.59
N GLU A 36 -20.44 19.32 1.03
CA GLU A 36 -20.42 19.72 2.45
C GLU A 36 -21.10 18.67 3.33
N GLU A 37 -22.15 18.01 2.83
CA GLU A 37 -22.90 16.95 3.53
C GLU A 37 -22.05 15.71 3.84
N LEU A 38 -20.99 15.48 3.05
CA LEU A 38 -20.07 14.34 3.22
C LEU A 38 -18.74 14.71 3.88
N SER A 39 -18.58 15.97 4.30
CA SER A 39 -17.34 16.50 4.89
C SER A 39 -16.87 15.69 6.11
N GLU A 40 -17.76 15.41 7.07
CA GLU A 40 -17.42 14.63 8.27
C GLU A 40 -16.92 13.21 7.95
N HIS A 41 -17.53 12.58 6.94
CA HIS A 41 -17.10 11.25 6.47
C HIS A 41 -15.73 11.34 5.82
N HIS A 42 -15.51 12.33 4.97
CA HIS A 42 -14.22 12.56 4.33
C HIS A 42 -13.10 12.79 5.35
N GLU A 43 -13.34 13.64 6.36
CA GLU A 43 -12.36 13.85 7.44
C GLU A 43 -12.08 12.56 8.23
N ARG A 44 -13.09 11.71 8.43
CA ARG A 44 -12.89 10.42 9.10
C ARG A 44 -11.98 9.50 8.29
N VAL A 45 -12.15 9.47 6.97
CA VAL A 45 -11.27 8.71 6.07
C VAL A 45 -9.85 9.27 6.12
N ILE A 46 -9.67 10.59 6.05
CA ILE A 46 -8.34 11.22 6.20
C ILE A 46 -7.66 10.83 7.52
N ARG A 47 -8.41 10.85 8.62
CA ARG A 47 -7.88 10.43 9.93
C ARG A 47 -7.46 8.96 9.93
N GLN A 48 -8.27 8.08 9.35
CA GLN A 48 -7.93 6.66 9.21
C GLN A 48 -6.68 6.43 8.36
N ASP A 49 -6.55 7.14 7.24
CA ASP A 49 -5.35 7.09 6.39
C ASP A 49 -4.11 7.57 7.16
N HIS A 50 -4.23 8.68 7.90
CA HIS A 50 -3.14 9.20 8.74
C HIS A 50 -2.70 8.20 9.81
N ASP A 51 -3.64 7.51 10.45
CA ASP A 51 -3.34 6.52 11.48
C ASP A 51 -2.71 5.26 10.87
N PHE A 52 -3.17 4.84 9.69
CA PHE A 52 -2.56 3.75 8.94
C PHE A 52 -1.12 4.07 8.52
N ILE A 53 -0.87 5.27 8.00
CA ILE A 53 0.48 5.74 7.63
C ILE A 53 1.40 5.75 8.87
N ARG A 54 0.92 6.25 10.01
CA ARG A 54 1.70 6.24 11.27
C ARG A 54 2.03 4.81 11.75
N ASN A 55 1.10 3.88 11.59
CA ASN A 55 1.36 2.47 11.89
C ASN A 55 2.42 1.87 10.95
N LEU A 56 2.34 2.16 9.65
CA LEU A 56 3.37 1.73 8.68
C LEU A 56 4.74 2.31 9.00
N GLU A 57 4.81 3.58 9.38
CA GLU A 57 6.06 4.25 9.78
C GLU A 57 6.73 3.50 10.93
N SER A 58 5.95 3.09 11.94
CA SER A 58 6.44 2.30 13.07
C SER A 58 7.02 0.95 12.62
N VAL A 59 6.40 0.30 11.63
CA VAL A 59 6.91 -0.95 11.04
C VAL A 59 8.23 -0.73 10.31
N PHE A 60 8.34 0.33 9.50
CA PHE A 60 9.60 0.66 8.80
C PHE A 60 10.70 1.01 9.79
N ARG A 61 10.41 1.82 10.80
CA ARG A 61 11.37 2.19 11.86
C ARG A 61 11.90 0.96 12.57
N ARG A 62 11.02 0.03 12.95
CA ARG A 62 11.40 -1.24 13.57
C ARG A 62 12.23 -2.11 12.62
N GLY A 63 11.84 -2.23 11.35
CA GLY A 63 12.58 -3.00 10.36
C GLY A 63 13.98 -2.44 10.07
N ILE A 64 14.16 -1.11 10.13
CA ILE A 64 15.47 -0.47 10.05
C ILE A 64 16.31 -0.80 11.30
N ALA A 65 15.74 -0.68 12.49
CA ALA A 65 16.43 -1.00 13.75
C ALA A 65 16.86 -2.49 13.82
N GLU A 66 16.09 -3.38 13.21
CA GLU A 66 16.39 -4.82 13.10
C GLU A 66 17.31 -5.17 11.92
N GLY A 67 17.75 -4.19 11.12
CA GLY A 67 18.61 -4.42 9.95
C GLY A 67 17.92 -5.14 8.78
N LEU A 68 16.58 -5.18 8.77
CA LEU A 68 15.78 -5.78 7.70
C LEU A 68 15.63 -4.82 6.49
N PHE A 69 15.61 -3.52 6.76
CA PHE A 69 15.54 -2.44 5.76
C PHE A 69 16.82 -1.62 5.78
N ARG A 70 17.13 -0.93 4.68
CA ARG A 70 18.32 -0.07 4.59
C ARG A 70 18.27 1.01 5.66
N SER A 71 19.42 1.27 6.29
CA SER A 71 19.54 2.22 7.40
C SER A 71 19.45 3.69 6.99
N ASP A 72 19.57 3.99 5.70
CA ASP A 72 19.51 5.35 5.16
C ASP A 72 18.09 5.81 4.78
N LEU A 73 17.09 4.95 4.96
CA LEU A 73 15.70 5.26 4.65
C LEU A 73 15.07 6.11 5.75
N ASP A 74 14.23 7.07 5.31
CA ASP A 74 13.29 7.75 6.20
C ASP A 74 12.02 6.89 6.36
N PRO A 75 11.69 6.42 7.57
CA PRO A 75 10.49 5.60 7.82
C PRO A 75 9.19 6.25 7.36
N ALA A 76 9.06 7.58 7.49
CA ALA A 76 7.86 8.31 7.14
C ALA A 76 7.67 8.36 5.61
N VAL A 77 8.76 8.57 4.88
CA VAL A 77 8.76 8.52 3.41
C VAL A 77 8.39 7.12 2.92
N CYS A 78 8.96 6.06 3.52
CA CYS A 78 8.63 4.68 3.15
C CYS A 78 7.15 4.35 3.40
N ALA A 79 6.59 4.78 4.53
CA ALA A 79 5.19 4.56 4.87
C ALA A 79 4.24 5.26 3.89
N ALA A 80 4.50 6.53 3.58
CA ALA A 80 3.71 7.28 2.61
C ALA A 80 3.81 6.66 1.20
N THR A 81 5.00 6.24 0.80
CA THR A 81 5.22 5.59 -0.51
C THR A 81 4.46 4.25 -0.61
N PHE A 82 4.46 3.45 0.45
CA PHE A 82 3.70 2.20 0.48
C PHE A 82 2.18 2.45 0.35
N MET A 83 1.66 3.44 1.07
CA MET A 83 0.25 3.82 0.97
C MET A 83 -0.12 4.34 -0.44
N ALA A 84 0.76 5.14 -1.04
CA ALA A 84 0.60 5.62 -2.41
C ALA A 84 0.60 4.47 -3.42
N LEU A 85 1.46 3.46 -3.24
CA LEU A 85 1.45 2.25 -4.06
C LEU A 85 0.13 1.50 -3.95
N CYS A 86 -0.36 1.22 -2.73
CA CYS A 86 -1.64 0.53 -2.52
C CYS A 86 -2.81 1.26 -3.19
N SER A 87 -2.86 2.59 -3.03
CA SER A 87 -3.92 3.44 -3.60
C SER A 87 -3.83 3.52 -5.13
N GLY A 88 -2.60 3.64 -5.66
CA GLY A 88 -2.35 3.65 -7.11
C GLY A 88 -2.74 2.33 -7.77
N LEU A 89 -2.43 1.20 -7.14
CA LEU A 89 -2.86 -0.13 -7.61
C LEU A 89 -4.39 -0.25 -7.61
N ALA A 90 -5.06 0.17 -6.54
CA ALA A 90 -6.52 0.15 -6.50
C ALA A 90 -7.13 0.99 -7.64
N ARG A 91 -6.62 2.21 -7.86
CA ARG A 91 -7.09 3.09 -8.93
C ARG A 91 -6.79 2.52 -10.32
N LEU A 92 -5.64 1.87 -10.52
CA LEU A 92 -5.30 1.19 -11.77
C LEU A 92 -6.27 0.04 -12.04
N ASN A 93 -6.57 -0.78 -11.03
CA ASN A 93 -7.52 -1.90 -11.15
C ASN A 93 -8.94 -1.42 -11.51
N ILE A 94 -9.36 -0.28 -10.97
CA ILE A 94 -10.70 0.28 -11.22
C ILE A 94 -10.79 0.93 -12.61
N ASN A 95 -9.84 1.80 -12.95
CA ASN A 95 -9.92 2.62 -14.15
C ASN A 95 -9.41 1.89 -15.40
N HIS A 96 -8.45 0.99 -15.23
CA HIS A 96 -7.74 0.31 -16.31
C HIS A 96 -7.48 -1.17 -15.97
N PRO A 97 -8.53 -1.99 -15.71
CA PRO A 97 -8.38 -3.38 -15.25
C PRO A 97 -7.58 -4.28 -16.20
N SER A 98 -7.45 -3.91 -17.48
CA SER A 98 -6.67 -4.67 -18.47
C SER A 98 -5.15 -4.43 -18.42
N GLU A 99 -4.69 -3.37 -17.76
CA GLU A 99 -3.27 -2.99 -17.77
C GLU A 99 -2.43 -3.83 -16.81
N LEU A 100 -3.05 -4.38 -15.76
CA LEU A 100 -2.36 -5.18 -14.76
C LEU A 100 -3.27 -6.29 -14.23
N ASP A 101 -2.92 -7.53 -14.54
CA ASP A 101 -3.49 -8.70 -13.85
C ASP A 101 -2.94 -8.75 -12.41
N MET A 102 -3.69 -8.19 -11.47
CA MET A 102 -3.31 -8.04 -10.07
C MET A 102 -2.99 -9.38 -9.40
N ALA A 103 -3.76 -10.43 -9.70
CA ALA A 103 -3.58 -11.73 -9.09
C ALA A 103 -2.31 -12.41 -9.60
N LYS A 104 -2.04 -12.32 -10.91
CA LYS A 104 -0.85 -12.91 -11.53
C LYS A 104 0.44 -12.17 -11.16
N HIS A 105 0.38 -10.86 -10.98
CA HIS A 105 1.57 -10.02 -10.81
C HIS A 105 1.82 -9.53 -9.38
N CYS A 106 1.02 -9.94 -8.39
CA CYS A 106 1.18 -9.47 -7.00
C CYS A 106 2.58 -9.71 -6.43
N THR A 107 3.17 -10.89 -6.69
CA THR A 107 4.55 -11.19 -6.27
C THR A 107 5.54 -10.22 -6.89
N MET A 108 5.49 -10.03 -8.22
CA MET A 108 6.39 -9.15 -8.95
C MET A 108 6.31 -7.70 -8.44
N VAL A 109 5.10 -7.17 -8.24
CA VAL A 109 4.90 -5.81 -7.73
C VAL A 109 5.48 -5.67 -6.32
N SER A 110 5.23 -6.65 -5.46
CA SER A 110 5.79 -6.64 -4.10
C SER A 110 7.32 -6.73 -4.12
N ASP A 111 7.90 -7.56 -4.98
CA ASP A 111 9.35 -7.71 -5.11
C ASP A 111 10.00 -6.41 -5.61
N ILE A 112 9.40 -5.73 -6.58
CA ILE A 112 9.88 -4.43 -7.06
C ILE A 112 9.96 -3.44 -5.90
N PHE A 113 8.88 -3.28 -5.13
CA PHE A 113 8.87 -2.35 -4.00
C PHE A 113 9.89 -2.76 -2.92
N PHE A 114 9.84 -4.01 -2.46
CA PHE A 114 10.68 -4.46 -1.36
C PHE A 114 12.17 -4.58 -1.73
N SER A 115 12.50 -4.83 -2.99
CA SER A 115 13.90 -4.78 -3.46
C SER A 115 14.54 -3.40 -3.28
N GLY A 116 13.76 -2.32 -3.39
CA GLY A 116 14.26 -0.95 -3.22
C GLY A 116 14.55 -0.56 -1.76
N VAL A 117 13.88 -1.21 -0.80
CA VAL A 117 13.96 -0.86 0.64
C VAL A 117 14.69 -1.90 1.49
N LYS A 118 14.87 -3.12 1.00
CA LYS A 118 15.55 -4.20 1.72
C LYS A 118 17.01 -3.85 1.99
N ALA A 119 17.49 -4.17 3.20
CA ALA A 119 18.90 -4.00 3.53
C ALA A 119 19.80 -4.83 2.58
N PRO A 120 21.03 -4.37 2.27
CA PRO A 120 21.97 -5.16 1.50
C PRO A 120 22.17 -6.51 2.19
N SER A 121 22.05 -7.61 1.45
CA SER A 121 22.48 -8.90 1.99
C SER A 121 23.97 -8.78 2.28
N THR A 122 24.38 -8.84 3.54
CA THR A 122 25.77 -9.07 3.90
C THR A 122 26.17 -10.37 3.22
N ARG A 123 26.94 -10.29 2.12
CA ARG A 123 27.62 -11.47 1.60
C ARG A 123 28.57 -11.89 2.71
N SER A 124 28.26 -13.00 3.37
CA SER A 124 29.26 -13.74 4.14
C SER A 124 30.29 -14.21 3.13
N GLU A 125 31.42 -13.51 3.04
CA GLU A 125 32.65 -14.03 2.43
C GLU A 125 33.25 -15.13 3.31
#